data_AF-A0A804J2L2-F1
#
_entry.id   AF-A0A804J2L2-F1
#
_cell.length_a   1.000
_cell.length_b   1.000
_cell.length_c   1.000
_cell.angle_alpha   90.00
_cell.angle_beta   90.00
_cell.angle_gamma   90.00
#
_symmetry.space_group_name_H-M   'P 1'
#
loop_
_entity.id
_entity.type
_entity.pdbx_description
1 polymer ?
#
loop_
_entity_poly.entity_id
_entity_poly.type
_entity_poly.pdbx_seq_one_letter_code
_entity_poly.pdbx_strand_id
1 'polypeptide(L)'
;MEIVAFPSTSEMFNHQDASNFDELSMEQSLLFSDTLKDLKKLKLQLYSAAEYFELSYATDDNKLLVFNTLKEYAIKALVNTVDHLGSVSFKVNSLLEEKVDELSGVEFRVSSIEQRIRTCQELVDREGLLQQSLVIKAPSYSKQYTFPVGKSMPDSGRHAAPKYENLNADNDNNTEPNKSHAGKILMHFP
;
A
#
# COMPACT_ATOMS: atom_id res chain seq x y z
N MET A 1 -10.60 13.38 39.46
CA MET A 1 -10.07 12.10 38.92
C MET A 1 -9.65 12.42 37.50
N GLU A 2 -8.38 12.79 37.30
CA GLU A 2 -7.84 13.07 35.97
C GLU A 2 -7.62 11.74 35.26
N ILE A 3 -8.25 11.57 34.11
CA ILE A 3 -7.93 10.47 33.21
C ILE A 3 -6.69 10.92 32.44
N VAL A 4 -5.52 10.53 32.94
CA VAL A 4 -4.28 10.60 32.18
C VAL A 4 -4.39 9.54 31.10
N ALA A 5 -4.62 9.96 29.86
CA ALA A 5 -4.57 9.09 28.70
C ALA A 5 -3.13 8.60 28.52
N PHE A 6 -2.90 7.30 28.69
CA PHE A 6 -1.64 6.69 28.31
C PHE A 6 -1.56 6.65 26.78
N PRO A 7 -0.46 7.11 26.16
CA PRO A 7 -0.28 6.99 24.72
C PRO A 7 -0.23 5.50 24.36
N SER A 8 -0.98 5.13 23.31
CA SER A 8 -1.02 3.75 22.85
C SER A 8 0.33 3.37 22.25
N THR A 9 0.81 2.16 22.52
CA THR A 9 2.08 1.59 22.02
C THR A 9 2.24 1.64 20.48
N SER A 10 1.14 1.83 19.75
CA SER A 10 1.09 2.10 18.30
C SER A 10 1.66 3.46 17.89
N GLU A 11 1.60 4.49 18.74
CA GLU A 11 2.08 5.84 18.41
C GLU A 11 3.61 5.92 18.53
N MET A 12 4.19 5.13 19.44
CA MET A 12 5.63 5.12 19.71
C MET A 12 6.46 4.46 18.58
N PHE A 13 5.86 3.54 17.82
CA PHE A 13 6.51 2.89 16.68
C PHE A 13 6.54 3.77 15.41
N ASN A 14 5.54 4.64 15.21
CA ASN A 14 5.46 5.46 14.00
C ASN A 14 6.38 6.70 14.01
N HIS A 15 6.72 7.22 15.19
CA HIS A 15 7.57 8.41 15.30
C HIS A 15 9.06 8.10 15.08
N GLN A 16 9.53 6.93 15.50
CA GLN A 16 10.94 6.55 15.38
C GLN A 16 11.33 6.26 13.93
N ASP A 17 10.43 5.62 13.17
CA ASP A 17 10.66 5.28 11.76
C ASP A 17 10.57 6.52 10.86
N ALA A 18 9.66 7.45 11.17
CA ALA A 18 9.54 8.71 10.45
C ALA A 18 10.76 9.63 10.65
N SER A 19 11.34 9.68 11.87
CA SER A 19 12.54 10.49 12.10
C SER A 19 13.79 9.91 11.45
N ASN A 20 13.90 8.58 11.36
CA ASN A 20 15.05 7.91 10.76
C ASN A 20 15.02 8.02 9.23
N PHE A 21 13.82 7.94 8.62
CA PHE A 21 13.64 8.09 7.19
C PHE A 21 13.99 9.48 6.67
N ASP A 22 13.61 10.54 7.42
CA ASP A 22 13.95 11.93 7.08
C ASP A 22 15.48 12.19 7.12
N GLU A 23 16.17 11.58 8.08
CA GLU A 23 17.64 11.68 8.22
C GLU A 23 18.36 11.03 7.02
N LEU A 24 17.93 9.82 6.61
CA LEU A 24 18.48 9.13 5.44
C LEU A 24 18.24 9.90 4.13
N SER A 25 17.04 10.47 3.97
CA SER A 25 16.68 11.30 2.81
C SER A 25 17.59 12.53 2.70
N MET A 26 17.83 13.18 3.84
CA MET A 26 18.71 14.35 3.91
C MET A 26 20.17 13.98 3.57
N GLU A 27 20.64 12.83 4.06
CA GLU A 27 21.98 12.30 3.75
C GLU A 27 22.14 12.00 2.25
N GLN A 28 21.16 11.32 1.63
CA GLN A 28 21.20 11.02 0.19
C GLN A 28 21.22 12.29 -0.67
N SER A 29 20.47 13.32 -0.29
CA SER A 29 20.44 14.60 -0.98
C SER A 29 21.80 15.31 -0.92
N LEU A 30 22.47 15.28 0.24
CA LEU A 30 23.84 15.82 0.38
C LEU A 30 24.83 15.05 -0.49
N LEU A 31 24.78 13.71 -0.44
CA LEU A 31 25.65 12.83 -1.24
C LEU A 31 25.46 13.02 -2.75
N PHE A 32 24.25 13.35 -3.20
CA PHE A 32 23.97 13.70 -4.59
C PHE A 32 24.57 15.07 -4.95
N SER A 33 24.37 16.08 -4.09
CA SER A 33 24.95 17.42 -4.27
C SER A 33 26.47 17.37 -4.40
N ASP A 34 27.14 16.56 -3.59
CA ASP A 34 28.60 16.41 -3.65
C ASP A 34 29.05 15.78 -4.97
N THR A 35 28.33 14.78 -5.49
CA THR A 35 28.67 14.25 -6.83
C THR A 35 28.48 15.24 -7.96
N LEU A 36 27.52 16.17 -7.86
CA LEU A 36 27.39 17.24 -8.83
C LEU A 36 28.54 18.26 -8.73
N LYS A 37 29.05 18.51 -7.53
CA LYS A 37 30.25 19.35 -7.34
C LYS A 37 31.48 18.69 -7.97
N ASP A 38 31.65 17.38 -7.78
CA ASP A 38 32.74 16.62 -8.38
C ASP A 38 32.65 16.61 -9.90
N LEU A 39 31.46 16.41 -10.47
CA LEU A 39 31.25 16.48 -11.91
C LEU A 39 31.56 17.88 -12.48
N LYS A 40 31.18 18.96 -11.76
CA LYS A 40 31.56 20.34 -12.14
C LYS A 40 33.06 20.55 -12.09
N LYS A 41 33.75 20.00 -11.08
CA LYS A 41 35.20 20.06 -10.96
C LYS A 41 35.88 19.32 -12.13
N LEU A 42 35.39 18.13 -12.47
CA LEU A 42 35.89 17.37 -13.63
C LEU A 42 35.73 18.17 -14.93
N LYS A 43 34.58 18.81 -15.14
CA LYS A 43 34.35 19.69 -16.30
C LYS A 43 35.42 20.79 -16.40
N LEU A 44 35.71 21.47 -15.28
CA LEU A 44 36.74 22.52 -15.24
C LEU A 44 38.13 21.96 -15.55
N GLN A 45 38.48 20.80 -14.98
CA GLN A 45 39.75 20.13 -15.25
C GLN A 45 39.91 19.77 -16.74
N LEU A 46 38.85 19.31 -17.39
CA LEU A 46 38.86 18.99 -18.82
C LEU A 46 39.11 20.23 -19.69
N TYR A 47 38.49 21.37 -19.35
CA TYR A 47 38.74 22.63 -20.07
C TYR A 47 40.18 23.09 -19.90
N SER A 48 40.70 23.09 -18.67
CA SER A 48 42.10 23.48 -18.42
C SER A 48 43.10 22.56 -19.11
N ALA A 49 42.82 21.24 -19.16
CA ALA A 49 43.66 20.31 -19.89
C ALA A 49 43.60 20.53 -21.40
N ALA A 50 42.41 20.80 -21.95
CA ALA A 50 42.25 21.10 -23.37
C ALA A 50 43.02 22.37 -23.78
N GLU A 51 42.91 23.44 -22.99
CA GLU A 51 43.67 24.69 -23.18
C GLU A 51 45.19 24.43 -23.10
N TYR A 52 45.62 23.64 -22.12
CA TYR A 52 47.03 23.25 -21.99
C TYR A 52 47.55 22.51 -23.24
N PHE A 53 46.80 21.52 -23.74
CA PHE A 53 47.20 20.75 -24.92
C PHE A 53 47.18 21.59 -26.21
N GLU A 54 46.26 22.55 -26.31
CA GLU A 54 46.22 23.50 -27.43
C GLU A 54 47.50 24.35 -27.47
N LEU A 55 47.84 25.00 -26.33
CA LEU A 55 49.04 25.82 -26.19
C LEU A 55 50.31 25.00 -26.41
N SER A 56 50.40 23.82 -25.79
CA SER A 56 51.55 22.93 -25.91
C SER A 56 51.76 22.46 -27.35
N TYR A 57 50.70 22.12 -28.08
CA TYR A 57 50.84 21.69 -29.47
C TYR A 57 51.24 22.83 -30.43
N ALA A 58 50.85 24.06 -30.12
CA ALA A 58 51.22 25.24 -30.89
C ALA A 58 52.68 25.70 -30.65
N THR A 59 53.22 25.48 -29.44
CA THR A 59 54.51 26.03 -29.01
C THR A 59 55.65 25.03 -28.89
N ASP A 60 55.37 23.73 -28.71
CA ASP A 60 56.40 22.69 -28.52
C ASP A 60 56.90 22.14 -29.87
N ASP A 61 58.21 21.92 -29.97
CA ASP A 61 58.85 21.31 -31.13
C ASP A 61 58.57 19.79 -31.20
N ASN A 62 58.32 19.14 -30.06
CA ASN A 62 58.08 17.70 -29.95
C ASN A 62 56.60 17.32 -30.18
N LYS A 63 56.03 17.74 -31.31
CA LYS A 63 54.59 17.56 -31.62
C LYS A 63 54.07 16.13 -31.52
N LEU A 64 54.89 15.13 -31.89
CA LEU A 64 54.51 13.72 -31.81
C LEU A 64 54.31 13.27 -30.36
N LEU A 65 55.12 13.76 -29.43
CA LEU A 65 54.99 13.44 -28.01
C LEU A 65 53.71 14.06 -27.44
N VAL A 66 53.48 15.35 -27.70
CA VAL A 66 52.27 16.07 -27.26
C VAL A 66 51.01 15.41 -27.82
N PHE A 67 51.03 14.97 -29.08
CA PHE A 67 49.89 14.27 -29.69
C PHE A 67 49.59 12.93 -29.03
N ASN A 68 50.62 12.13 -28.72
CA ASN A 68 50.44 10.83 -28.07
C ASN A 68 49.91 10.99 -26.63
N THR A 69 50.43 11.94 -25.86
CA THR A 69 49.94 12.22 -24.50
C THR A 69 48.52 12.78 -24.50
N LEU A 70 48.18 13.64 -25.48
CA LEU A 70 46.80 14.10 -25.69
C LEU A 70 45.85 12.94 -25.97
N LYS A 71 46.22 11.97 -26.83
CA LYS A 71 45.39 10.80 -27.10
C LYS A 71 45.16 9.96 -25.84
N GLU A 72 46.20 9.69 -25.08
CA GLU A 72 46.08 8.96 -23.81
C GLU A 72 45.19 9.71 -22.81
N TYR A 73 45.35 11.03 -22.72
CA TYR A 73 44.53 11.85 -21.86
C TYR A 73 43.07 11.86 -22.31
N ALA A 74 42.79 11.99 -23.61
CA ALA A 74 41.43 11.98 -24.15
C ALA A 74 40.69 10.68 -23.83
N ILE A 75 41.37 9.54 -23.92
CA ILE A 75 40.79 8.24 -23.53
C ILE A 75 40.47 8.23 -22.03
N LYS A 76 41.41 8.65 -21.18
CA LYS A 76 41.19 8.71 -19.72
C LYS A 76 40.07 9.68 -19.34
N ALA A 77 40.04 10.85 -19.98
CA ALA A 77 39.00 11.87 -19.81
C ALA A 77 37.61 11.34 -20.18
N LEU A 78 37.51 10.57 -21.27
CA LEU A 78 36.25 9.95 -21.67
C LEU A 78 35.79 8.91 -20.64
N VAL A 79 36.67 8.01 -20.22
CA VAL A 79 36.34 6.99 -19.21
C VAL A 79 35.93 7.64 -17.89
N ASN A 80 36.68 8.65 -17.43
CA ASN A 80 36.36 9.38 -16.20
C ASN A 80 35.02 10.11 -16.29
N THR A 81 34.71 10.76 -17.41
CA THR A 81 33.42 11.45 -17.56
C THR A 81 32.25 10.48 -17.57
N VAL A 82 32.38 9.34 -18.24
CA VAL A 82 31.36 8.28 -18.23
C VAL A 82 31.19 7.69 -16.83
N ASP A 83 32.27 7.44 -16.10
CA ASP A 83 32.21 6.94 -14.72
C ASP A 83 31.51 7.92 -13.76
N HIS A 84 31.90 9.21 -13.80
CA HIS A 84 31.25 10.24 -13.00
C HIS A 84 29.76 10.41 -13.36
N LEU A 85 29.39 10.36 -14.64
CA LEU A 85 27.99 10.39 -15.06
C LEU A 85 27.22 9.15 -14.60
N GLY A 86 27.85 7.97 -14.63
CA GLY A 86 27.28 6.73 -14.10
C GLY A 86 26.97 6.83 -12.61
N SER A 87 27.92 7.37 -11.82
CA SER A 87 27.73 7.61 -10.38
C SER A 87 26.60 8.61 -10.09
N VAL A 88 26.53 9.70 -10.85
CA VAL A 88 25.43 10.69 -10.73
C VAL A 88 24.10 10.05 -11.09
N SER A 89 24.02 9.27 -12.16
CA SER A 89 22.79 8.57 -12.57
C SER A 89 22.33 7.57 -11.51
N PHE A 90 23.26 6.83 -10.92
CA PHE A 90 22.97 5.89 -9.83
C PHE A 90 22.38 6.61 -8.63
N LYS A 91 22.98 7.72 -8.19
CA LYS A 91 22.49 8.52 -7.05
C LYS A 91 21.11 9.13 -7.29
N VAL A 92 20.84 9.62 -8.51
CA VAL A 92 19.50 10.11 -8.88
C VAL A 92 18.49 8.98 -8.81
N ASN A 93 18.84 7.80 -9.31
CA ASN A 93 17.95 6.64 -9.27
C ASN A 93 17.65 6.21 -7.83
N SER A 94 18.65 6.17 -6.94
CA SER A 94 18.45 5.85 -5.52
C SER A 94 17.54 6.85 -4.81
N LEU A 95 17.73 8.16 -5.05
CA LEU A 95 16.84 9.20 -4.52
C LEU A 95 15.41 9.06 -5.04
N LEU A 96 15.24 8.66 -6.30
CA LEU A 96 13.92 8.44 -6.90
C LEU A 96 13.24 7.20 -6.30
N GLU A 97 13.96 6.09 -6.15
CA GLU A 97 13.45 4.86 -5.53
C GLU A 97 12.92 5.13 -4.12
N GLU A 98 13.67 5.86 -3.30
CA GLU A 98 13.24 6.26 -1.95
C GLU A 98 11.92 7.04 -1.98
N LYS A 99 11.77 8.01 -2.90
CA LYS A 99 10.55 8.81 -3.02
C LYS A 99 9.37 8.03 -3.58
N VAL A 100 9.61 7.03 -4.42
CA VAL A 100 8.58 6.12 -4.93
C VAL A 100 8.07 5.21 -3.80
N ASP A 101 8.96 4.73 -2.94
CA ASP A 101 8.58 3.95 -1.76
C ASP A 101 7.75 4.79 -0.77
N GLU A 102 8.18 6.02 -0.51
CA GLU A 102 7.43 6.98 0.32
C GLU A 102 6.03 7.24 -0.24
N LEU A 103 5.93 7.50 -1.56
CA LEU A 103 4.66 7.72 -2.25
C LEU A 103 3.73 6.51 -2.13
N SER A 104 4.27 5.30 -2.29
CA SER A 104 3.51 4.05 -2.16
C SER A 104 2.93 3.89 -0.75
N GLY A 105 3.70 4.25 0.28
CA GLY A 105 3.22 4.27 1.66
C GLY A 105 2.08 5.27 1.88
N VAL A 106 2.19 6.46 1.30
CA VAL A 106 1.12 7.49 1.36
C VAL A 106 -0.13 7.03 0.61
N GLU A 107 0.03 6.47 -0.59
CA GLU A 107 -1.08 5.95 -1.41
C GLU A 107 -1.87 4.87 -0.67
N PHE A 108 -1.17 3.96 0.02
CA PHE A 108 -1.81 2.94 0.85
C PHE A 108 -2.66 3.57 1.97
N ARG A 109 -2.12 4.59 2.67
CA ARG A 109 -2.85 5.31 3.73
C ARG A 109 -4.08 6.03 3.18
N VAL A 110 -3.96 6.67 2.02
CA VAL A 110 -5.08 7.32 1.33
C VAL A 110 -6.16 6.30 0.96
N SER A 111 -5.77 5.17 0.38
CA SER A 111 -6.69 4.07 0.00
C SER A 111 -7.43 3.51 1.22
N SER A 112 -6.74 3.35 2.36
CA SER A 112 -7.34 2.92 3.62
C SER A 112 -8.39 3.92 4.13
N ILE A 113 -8.08 5.22 4.09
CA ILE A 113 -9.03 6.27 4.46
C ILE A 113 -10.24 6.26 3.53
N GLU A 114 -10.02 6.16 2.22
CA GLU A 114 -11.08 6.13 1.22
C GLU A 114 -12.02 4.93 1.43
N GLN A 115 -11.46 3.75 1.69
CA GLN A 115 -12.25 2.56 2.00
C GLN A 115 -13.09 2.75 3.28
N ARG A 116 -12.52 3.32 4.34
CA ARG A 116 -13.27 3.62 5.57
C ARG A 116 -14.43 4.59 5.31
N ILE A 117 -14.21 5.62 4.50
CA ILE A 117 -15.26 6.58 4.12
C ILE A 117 -16.37 5.86 3.36
N ARG A 118 -16.03 5.02 2.36
CA ARG A 118 -17.02 4.22 1.62
C ARG A 118 -17.84 3.31 2.54
N THR A 119 -17.19 2.58 3.45
CA THR A 119 -17.89 1.73 4.42
C THR A 119 -18.81 2.55 5.33
N CYS A 120 -18.37 3.72 5.82
CA CYS A 120 -19.24 4.59 6.60
C CYS A 120 -20.48 5.03 5.81
N GLN A 121 -20.32 5.37 4.53
CA GLN A 121 -21.43 5.76 3.67
C GLN A 121 -22.43 4.59 3.49
N GLU A 122 -21.93 3.40 3.18
CA GLU A 122 -22.76 2.19 3.04
C GLU A 122 -23.54 1.88 4.32
N LEU A 123 -22.94 2.08 5.50
CA LEU A 123 -23.60 1.89 6.79
C LEU A 123 -24.71 2.93 7.02
N VAL A 124 -24.45 4.21 6.70
CA VAL A 124 -25.44 5.28 6.80
C VAL A 124 -26.63 5.02 5.87
N ASP A 125 -26.36 4.61 4.63
CA ASP A 125 -27.39 4.30 3.64
C ASP A 125 -28.24 3.11 4.09
N ARG A 126 -27.60 2.04 4.61
CA ARG A 126 -28.30 0.86 5.14
C ARG A 126 -29.17 1.19 6.34
N GLU A 127 -28.68 2.00 7.28
CA GLU A 127 -29.46 2.44 8.44
C GLU A 127 -30.67 3.30 8.01
N GLY A 128 -30.48 4.21 7.05
CA GLY A 128 -31.57 4.99 6.46
C GLY A 128 -32.68 4.10 5.86
N LEU A 129 -32.32 3.05 5.14
CA LEU A 129 -33.28 2.07 4.61
C LEU A 129 -34.01 1.28 5.72
N LEU A 130 -33.29 0.87 6.77
CA LEU A 130 -33.89 0.19 7.92
C LEU A 130 -34.92 1.07 8.63
N GLN A 131 -34.61 2.35 8.84
CA GLN A 131 -35.54 3.31 9.44
C GLN A 131 -36.80 3.50 8.59
N GLN A 132 -36.67 3.58 7.26
CA GLN A 132 -37.83 3.64 6.37
C GLN A 132 -38.72 2.40 6.48
N SER A 133 -38.11 1.21 6.58
CA SER A 133 -38.87 -0.05 6.72
C SER A 133 -39.63 -0.15 8.05
N LEU A 134 -39.05 0.33 9.15
CA LEU A 134 -39.63 0.30 10.49
C LEU A 134 -40.87 1.20 10.64
N VAL A 135 -40.95 2.30 9.88
CA VAL A 135 -42.14 3.16 9.83
C VAL A 135 -43.35 2.43 9.23
N ILE A 136 -43.12 1.43 8.37
CA ILE A 136 -44.17 0.60 7.79
C ILE A 136 -44.52 -0.53 8.77
N LYS A 137 -45.40 -0.25 9.73
CA LYS A 137 -46.02 -1.30 10.55
C LYS A 137 -46.91 -2.18 9.67
N ALA A 138 -46.40 -3.33 9.23
CA ALA A 138 -47.23 -4.36 8.61
C ALA A 138 -48.06 -5.07 9.69
N PRO A 139 -49.41 -4.96 9.66
CA PRO A 139 -50.23 -5.70 10.62
C PRO A 139 -50.17 -7.20 10.30
N SER A 140 -49.57 -7.96 11.21
CA SER A 140 -49.53 -9.43 11.15
C SER A 140 -50.86 -9.99 11.64
N TYR A 141 -51.78 -10.24 10.72
CA TYR A 141 -53.01 -10.98 11.04
C TYR A 141 -52.75 -12.49 10.97
N SER A 142 -52.80 -13.19 12.10
CA SER A 142 -52.85 -14.65 12.11
C SER A 142 -54.27 -15.10 11.77
N LYS A 143 -54.41 -15.96 10.75
CA LYS A 143 -55.68 -16.60 10.44
C LYS A 143 -55.98 -17.63 11.52
N GLN A 144 -56.77 -17.25 12.52
CA GLN A 144 -57.37 -18.22 13.43
C GLN A 144 -58.56 -18.86 12.72
N TYR A 145 -58.42 -20.14 12.36
CA TYR A 145 -59.56 -20.94 11.90
C TYR A 145 -60.39 -21.35 13.11
N THR A 146 -61.47 -20.62 13.38
CA THR A 146 -62.48 -21.05 14.34
C THR A 146 -63.30 -22.17 13.71
N PHE A 147 -63.13 -23.40 14.17
CA PHE A 147 -64.01 -24.50 13.75
C PHE A 147 -65.45 -24.19 14.17
N PRO A 148 -66.43 -24.24 13.25
CA PRO A 148 -67.81 -24.00 13.61
C PRO A 148 -68.30 -25.12 14.53
N VAL A 149 -68.72 -24.74 15.74
CA VAL A 149 -69.46 -25.62 16.66
C VAL A 149 -70.79 -25.94 15.98
N GLY A 150 -70.95 -27.18 15.51
CA GLY A 150 -72.17 -27.56 14.82
C GLY A 150 -72.21 -29.00 14.35
N LYS A 151 -72.39 -29.92 15.31
CA LYS A 151 -73.33 -31.07 15.32
C LYS A 151 -72.69 -32.28 16.00
N SER A 152 -73.34 -32.68 17.08
CA SER A 152 -73.11 -33.90 17.84
C SER A 152 -72.98 -35.12 16.93
N MET A 153 -71.88 -35.86 17.05
CA MET A 153 -71.82 -37.29 16.72
C MET A 153 -71.11 -38.01 17.88
N PRO A 154 -71.47 -39.27 18.13
CA PRO A 154 -71.50 -39.83 19.47
C PRO A 154 -70.13 -40.34 19.94
N ASP A 155 -70.01 -40.29 21.26
CA ASP A 155 -69.13 -41.04 22.14
C ASP A 155 -68.22 -42.10 21.49
N SER A 156 -66.92 -41.83 21.46
CA SER A 156 -65.92 -42.90 21.58
C SER A 156 -64.56 -42.38 22.01
N GLY A 157 -64.14 -42.78 23.21
CA GLY A 157 -62.80 -43.34 23.42
C GLY A 157 -61.61 -42.38 23.48
N ARG A 158 -61.36 -41.88 24.69
CA ARG A 158 -60.08 -41.61 25.39
C ARG A 158 -58.72 -41.68 24.63
N HIS A 159 -57.81 -40.81 25.10
CA HIS A 159 -56.31 -40.81 25.03
C HIS A 159 -55.75 -40.16 23.74
N ALA A 160 -54.70 -39.31 23.70
CA ALA A 160 -53.65 -38.91 24.63
C ALA A 160 -53.03 -37.55 24.21
N ALA A 161 -52.24 -36.97 25.11
CA ALA A 161 -51.57 -35.67 25.08
C ALA A 161 -50.66 -35.36 23.86
N PRO A 162 -50.35 -34.08 23.57
CA PRO A 162 -49.41 -33.69 22.53
C PRO A 162 -47.98 -34.04 22.96
N LYS A 163 -47.27 -34.80 22.12
CA LYS A 163 -45.82 -35.00 22.25
C LYS A 163 -45.11 -33.73 21.82
N TYR A 164 -44.44 -33.07 22.75
CA TYR A 164 -43.33 -32.16 22.50
C TYR A 164 -42.07 -33.01 22.39
N GLU A 165 -41.46 -33.03 21.21
CA GLU A 165 -40.17 -33.67 20.98
C GLU A 165 -39.12 -32.56 20.85
N ASN A 166 -38.55 -32.17 21.99
CA ASN A 166 -37.25 -31.51 22.06
C ASN A 166 -36.19 -32.60 21.95
N LEU A 167 -35.31 -32.52 20.95
CA LEU A 167 -34.07 -33.30 20.90
C LEU A 167 -32.93 -32.32 20.66
N ASN A 168 -32.17 -32.08 21.73
CA ASN A 168 -30.82 -31.54 21.71
C ASN A 168 -29.97 -32.34 22.72
N ALA A 169 -28.68 -32.45 22.37
CA ALA A 169 -27.56 -33.10 23.07
C ALA A 169 -27.47 -34.64 22.84
N ASP A 170 -26.34 -35.21 22.41
CA ASP A 170 -24.98 -34.92 22.88
C ASP A 170 -23.87 -34.99 21.80
N ASN A 171 -22.83 -34.21 22.10
CA ASN A 171 -21.48 -34.19 21.57
C ASN A 171 -20.78 -35.56 21.63
N ASP A 172 -19.93 -35.85 20.63
CA ASP A 172 -18.47 -35.75 20.80
C ASP A 172 -17.70 -36.20 19.54
N ASN A 173 -16.80 -35.31 19.07
CA ASN A 173 -15.44 -35.52 18.54
C ASN A 173 -15.22 -36.63 17.46
N ASN A 174 -14.62 -36.39 16.28
CA ASN A 174 -13.48 -35.53 15.99
C ASN A 174 -13.20 -35.48 14.46
N THR A 175 -12.67 -34.33 14.02
CA THR A 175 -11.71 -34.14 12.89
C THR A 175 -12.22 -34.02 11.44
N GLU A 176 -12.34 -32.76 11.02
CA GLU A 176 -12.15 -32.13 9.68
C GLU A 176 -11.01 -32.70 8.78
N PRO A 177 -10.75 -32.20 7.54
CA PRO A 177 -11.40 -31.10 6.80
C PRO A 177 -11.72 -31.35 5.30
N ASN A 178 -12.74 -30.63 4.84
CA ASN A 178 -12.86 -29.88 3.57
C ASN A 178 -12.24 -30.42 2.26
N LYS A 179 -13.12 -30.70 1.28
CA LYS A 179 -12.89 -30.41 -0.14
C LYS A 179 -14.21 -30.20 -0.90
N SER A 180 -14.26 -29.09 -1.64
CA SER A 180 -14.74 -28.99 -3.03
C SER A 180 -16.07 -28.29 -3.33
N HIS A 181 -15.92 -27.21 -4.12
CA HIS A 181 -16.78 -26.73 -5.21
C HIS A 181 -17.99 -25.82 -4.90
N ALA A 182 -17.80 -24.51 -5.16
CA ALA A 182 -18.76 -23.73 -5.96
C ALA A 182 -18.10 -22.48 -6.58
N GLY A 183 -18.12 -22.42 -7.92
CA GLY A 183 -18.37 -21.20 -8.70
C GLY A 183 -17.34 -20.07 -8.71
N LYS A 184 -16.43 -20.08 -9.70
CA LYS A 184 -15.75 -18.87 -10.19
C LYS A 184 -16.79 -17.89 -10.76
N ILE A 185 -16.84 -16.66 -10.26
CA ILE A 185 -17.43 -15.53 -10.98
C ILE A 185 -16.29 -14.62 -11.43
N LEU A 186 -16.11 -14.59 -12.74
CA LEU A 186 -15.19 -13.72 -13.47
C LEU A 186 -15.79 -12.31 -13.49
N MET A 187 -15.17 -11.36 -12.78
CA MET A 187 -15.48 -9.94 -12.92
C MET A 187 -14.67 -9.39 -14.10
N HIS A 188 -15.35 -9.10 -15.21
CA HIS A 188 -14.87 -8.17 -16.23
C HIS A 188 -15.40 -6.78 -15.84
N PHE A 189 -14.52 -5.78 -15.78
CA PHE A 189 -14.90 -4.38 -15.77
C PHE A 189 -14.34 -3.70 -17.04
N PRO A 190 -15.08 -2.74 -17.64
CA PRO A 190 -14.59 -1.90 -18.72
C PRO A 190 -13.56 -0.87 -18.24
#